data_AF-A0A547Q6A0-F1
#
_entry.id   AF-A0A547Q6A0-F1
#
_cell.length_a   1.000
_cell.length_b   1.000
_cell.length_c   1.000
_cell.angle_alpha   90.00
_cell.angle_beta   90.00
_cell.angle_gamma   90.00
#
_symmetry.space_group_name_H-M   'P 1'
#
loop_
_entity.id
_entity.type
_entity.pdbx_description
1 polymer ?
#
loop_
_entity_poly.entity_id
_entity_poly.type
_entity_poly.pdbx_seq_one_letter_code
_entity_poly.pdbx_strand_id
1 'polypeptide(L)'
;MPVETDQTDLSVSPSDLQEVARLRFANMLRALFPEASDAEVARACAAYLGCSPKTVERWLALETGAPFEAVFALGCRFGVFRTAELLTLGQSRHSVMALIGRRVFRARR
;
A
#
# COMPACT_ATOMS: atom_id res chain seq x y z
N MET A 1 41.40 13.08 4.06
CA MET A 1 40.07 13.53 4.52
C MET A 1 39.26 12.28 4.81
N PRO A 2 38.92 11.97 6.07
CA PRO A 2 38.04 10.84 6.34
C PRO A 2 36.63 11.20 5.84
N VAL A 3 36.04 10.30 5.07
CA VAL A 3 34.65 10.41 4.64
C VAL A 3 33.80 10.09 5.85
N GLU A 4 33.17 11.10 6.44
CA GLU A 4 32.12 10.89 7.43
C GLU A 4 31.00 10.10 6.75
N THR A 5 30.92 8.81 7.04
CA THR A 5 29.74 8.02 6.75
C THR A 5 28.63 8.55 7.64
N ASP A 6 27.84 9.45 7.08
CA ASP A 6 26.54 9.85 7.59
C ASP A 6 25.68 8.57 7.68
N GLN A 7 25.72 7.91 8.84
CA GLN A 7 24.79 6.87 9.18
C GLN A 7 23.46 7.57 9.44
N THR A 8 22.74 7.88 8.36
CA THR A 8 21.35 8.32 8.45
C THR A 8 20.61 7.24 9.24
N ASP A 9 20.22 7.57 10.46
CA ASP A 9 19.50 6.66 11.33
C ASP A 9 18.18 6.29 10.64
N LEU A 10 18.11 5.07 10.10
CA LEU A 10 16.95 4.54 9.38
C LEU A 10 15.85 4.07 10.35
N SER A 11 15.86 4.56 11.60
CA SER A 11 14.90 4.25 12.64
C SER A 11 13.54 4.93 12.37
N VAL A 12 12.96 4.67 11.20
CA VAL A 12 11.56 5.03 10.91
C VAL A 12 10.70 4.34 11.97
N SER A 13 9.97 5.12 12.76
CA SER A 13 9.17 4.55 13.84
C SER A 13 8.09 3.63 13.26
N PRO A 14 7.73 2.53 13.94
CA PRO A 14 6.67 1.64 13.47
C PRO A 14 5.32 2.36 13.27
N SER A 15 5.07 3.43 14.04
CA SER A 15 3.92 4.32 13.86
C SER A 15 3.94 5.05 12.52
N ASP A 16 5.08 5.60 12.13
CA ASP A 16 5.23 6.30 10.84
C ASP A 16 5.02 5.32 9.67
N LEU A 17 5.49 4.09 9.80
CA LEU A 17 5.27 3.04 8.80
C LEU A 17 3.79 2.67 8.66
N GLN A 18 3.03 2.63 9.76
CA GLN A 18 1.59 2.35 9.72
C GLN A 18 0.81 3.49 9.08
N GLU A 19 1.13 4.74 9.41
CA GLU A 19 0.50 5.91 8.79
C GLU A 19 0.76 5.95 7.29
N VAL A 20 2.02 5.73 6.88
CA VAL A 20 2.40 5.63 5.47
C VAL A 20 1.65 4.50 4.76
N ALA A 21 1.50 3.34 5.41
CA ALA A 21 0.76 2.21 4.85
C ALA A 21 -0.74 2.54 4.66
N ARG A 22 -1.39 3.16 5.66
CA ARG A 22 -2.79 3.59 5.55
C ARG A 22 -2.98 4.60 4.43
N LEU A 23 -2.12 5.61 4.36
CA LEU A 23 -2.16 6.64 3.32
C LEU A 23 -2.03 6.03 1.92
N ARG A 24 -1.05 5.14 1.73
CA ARG A 24 -0.84 4.45 0.46
C ARG A 24 -2.03 3.58 0.07
N PHE A 25 -2.64 2.89 1.02
CA PHE A 25 -3.82 2.08 0.74
C PHE A 25 -5.03 2.94 0.38
N ALA A 26 -5.29 4.03 1.11
CA ALA A 26 -6.36 4.97 0.76
C ALA A 26 -6.17 5.57 -0.64
N ASN A 27 -4.94 5.96 -0.99
CA ASN A 27 -4.61 6.47 -2.32
C ASN A 27 -4.79 5.40 -3.40
N MET A 28 -4.44 4.14 -3.11
CA MET A 28 -4.71 3.03 -4.01
C MET A 28 -6.21 2.89 -4.28
N LEU A 29 -7.05 2.90 -3.24
CA LEU A 29 -8.51 2.79 -3.38
C LEU A 29 -9.08 3.90 -4.28
N ARG A 30 -8.66 5.15 -4.08
CA ARG A 30 -9.08 6.29 -4.91
C ARG A 30 -8.61 6.16 -6.36
N ALA A 31 -7.37 5.72 -6.57
CA ALA A 31 -6.78 5.56 -7.90
C ALA A 31 -7.44 4.46 -8.75
N LEU A 32 -8.13 3.51 -8.13
CA LEU A 32 -8.90 2.48 -8.83
C LEU A 32 -10.19 3.01 -9.47
N PHE A 33 -10.74 4.10 -8.94
CA PHE A 33 -11.98 4.72 -9.38
C PHE A 33 -11.75 6.23 -9.56
N PRO A 34 -11.00 6.63 -10.60
CA PRO A 34 -10.81 8.05 -10.89
C PRO A 34 -12.20 8.71 -11.07
N GLU A 35 -12.38 9.88 -10.45
CA GLU A 35 -13.62 10.67 -10.44
C GLU A 35 -14.74 10.19 -9.52
N ALA A 36 -14.61 9.02 -8.88
CA ALA A 36 -15.58 8.58 -7.86
C ALA A 36 -15.37 9.30 -6.53
N SER A 37 -16.46 9.61 -5.84
CA SER A 37 -16.43 10.04 -4.44
C SER A 37 -15.99 8.90 -3.51
N ASP A 38 -15.43 9.24 -2.34
CA ASP A 38 -15.01 8.24 -1.34
C ASP A 38 -16.17 7.29 -0.95
N ALA A 39 -17.42 7.78 -0.94
CA ALA A 39 -18.60 6.95 -0.67
C ALA A 39 -18.88 5.94 -1.80
N GLU A 40 -18.64 6.31 -3.06
CA GLU A 40 -18.77 5.41 -4.21
C GLU A 40 -17.63 4.37 -4.23
N VAL A 41 -16.40 4.80 -3.96
CA VAL A 41 -15.24 3.92 -3.77
C VAL A 41 -15.53 2.89 -2.69
N ALA A 42 -16.04 3.35 -1.54
CA ALA A 42 -16.36 2.48 -0.41
C ALA A 42 -17.38 1.40 -0.78
N ARG A 43 -18.48 1.78 -1.45
CA ARG A 43 -19.50 0.81 -1.92
C ARG A 43 -18.93 -0.21 -2.90
N ALA A 44 -18.17 0.24 -3.90
CA ALA A 44 -17.61 -0.63 -4.92
C ALA A 44 -16.59 -1.63 -4.33
N CYS A 45 -15.66 -1.16 -3.49
CA CYS A 45 -14.67 -2.00 -2.83
C CYS A 45 -15.30 -2.96 -1.83
N ALA A 46 -16.28 -2.50 -1.04
CA ALA A 46 -16.96 -3.31 -0.04
C ALA A 46 -17.72 -4.50 -0.66
N ALA A 47 -18.42 -4.26 -1.77
CA ALA A 47 -19.10 -5.32 -2.52
C ALA A 47 -18.12 -6.40 -3.01
N TYR A 48 -16.93 -6.00 -3.44
CA TYR A 48 -15.90 -6.92 -3.89
C TYR A 48 -15.24 -7.70 -2.74
N LEU A 49 -14.97 -7.02 -1.63
CA LEU A 49 -14.27 -7.60 -0.47
C LEU A 49 -15.20 -8.38 0.47
N GLY A 50 -16.52 -8.32 0.25
CA GLY A 50 -17.50 -8.96 1.11
C GLY A 50 -17.54 -8.33 2.52
N CYS A 51 -17.25 -7.03 2.63
CA CYS A 51 -17.27 -6.30 3.90
C CYS A 51 -18.29 -5.14 3.85
N SER A 52 -18.42 -4.39 4.95
CA SER A 52 -19.32 -3.23 4.99
C SER A 52 -18.70 -1.99 4.32
N PRO A 53 -19.49 -1.13 3.64
CA PRO A 53 -18.98 0.15 3.12
C PRO A 53 -18.30 1.01 4.19
N LYS A 54 -18.86 1.01 5.40
CA LYS A 54 -18.30 1.71 6.57
C LYS A 54 -16.88 1.25 6.91
N THR A 55 -16.56 -0.03 6.71
CA THR A 55 -15.20 -0.53 6.90
C THR A 55 -14.22 0.13 5.93
N VAL A 56 -14.62 0.29 4.67
CA VAL A 56 -13.78 0.92 3.64
C VAL A 56 -13.67 2.43 3.84
N GLU A 57 -14.76 3.10 4.27
CA GLU A 57 -14.74 4.52 4.64
C GLU A 57 -13.70 4.81 5.72
N ARG A 58 -13.59 3.94 6.72
CA ARG A 58 -12.59 4.08 7.79
C ARG A 58 -11.16 3.91 7.28
N TRP A 59 -10.93 3.08 6.26
CA TRP A 59 -9.63 2.99 5.58
C TRP A 59 -9.32 4.26 4.80
N LEU A 60 -10.30 4.81 4.07
CA LEU A 60 -10.16 6.06 3.32
C LEU A 60 -9.92 7.28 4.23
N ALA A 61 -10.50 7.26 5.43
CA ALA A 61 -10.31 8.26 6.49
C ALA A 61 -9.04 8.03 7.34
N LEU A 62 -8.23 7.00 7.02
CA LEU A 62 -6.98 6.65 7.72
C LEU A 62 -7.14 6.25 9.20
N GLU A 63 -8.38 6.00 9.64
CA GLU A 63 -8.70 5.63 11.02
C GLU A 63 -8.18 4.22 11.36
N THR A 64 -8.23 3.31 10.38
CA THR A 64 -7.86 1.92 10.55
C THR A 64 -6.95 1.44 9.42
N GLY A 65 -6.11 0.45 9.73
CA GLY A 65 -5.35 -0.28 8.72
C GLY A 65 -6.25 -1.29 8.00
N ALA A 66 -6.00 -1.49 6.71
CA ALA A 66 -6.60 -2.60 5.98
C ALA A 66 -5.79 -3.88 6.20
N PRO A 67 -6.47 -5.04 6.30
CA PRO A 67 -5.79 -6.33 6.36
C PRO A 67 -5.08 -6.61 5.03
N PHE A 68 -4.00 -7.39 5.09
CA PHE A 68 -3.19 -7.72 3.91
C PHE A 68 -4.02 -8.41 2.81
N GLU A 69 -4.99 -9.23 3.20
CA GLU A 69 -5.90 -9.95 2.31
C GLU A 69 -6.72 -8.99 1.45
N ALA A 70 -7.19 -7.87 2.02
CA ALA A 70 -7.91 -6.85 1.27
C ALA A 70 -7.00 -6.16 0.25
N VAL A 71 -5.76 -5.85 0.64
CA VAL A 71 -4.73 -5.28 -0.24
C VAL A 71 -4.45 -6.23 -1.40
N PHE A 72 -4.26 -7.51 -1.11
CA PHE A 72 -3.94 -8.54 -2.08
C PHE A 72 -5.10 -8.80 -3.04
N ALA A 73 -6.32 -8.95 -2.53
CA ALA A 73 -7.52 -9.19 -3.34
C ALA A 73 -7.75 -8.05 -4.36
N LEU A 74 -7.67 -6.79 -3.90
CA LEU A 74 -7.75 -5.63 -4.79
C LEU A 74 -6.60 -5.61 -5.80
N GLY A 75 -5.38 -5.95 -5.36
CA GLY A 75 -4.24 -6.13 -6.25
C GLY A 75 -4.50 -7.13 -7.37
N CYS A 76 -5.02 -8.31 -7.06
CA CYS A 76 -5.36 -9.34 -8.05
C CYS A 76 -6.44 -8.86 -9.04
N ARG A 77 -7.42 -8.08 -8.56
CA ARG A 77 -8.56 -7.64 -9.38
C ARG A 77 -8.20 -6.55 -10.40
N PHE A 78 -7.40 -5.58 -9.97
CA PHE A 78 -7.13 -4.36 -10.74
C PHE A 78 -5.73 -4.32 -11.35
N GLY A 79 -4.91 -5.35 -11.09
CA GLY A 79 -3.58 -5.54 -11.63
C GLY A 79 -2.52 -5.35 -10.55
N VAL A 80 -1.91 -6.47 -10.12
CA VAL A 80 -0.95 -6.52 -8.98
C VAL A 80 0.19 -5.53 -9.15
N PHE A 81 0.64 -5.28 -10.38
CA PHE A 81 1.73 -4.35 -10.67
C PHE A 81 1.30 -2.88 -10.59
N ARG A 82 0.08 -2.56 -11.03
CA ARG A 82 -0.50 -1.21 -10.87
C ARG A 82 -0.73 -0.91 -9.39
N THR A 83 -1.24 -1.89 -8.65
CA THR A 83 -1.38 -1.82 -7.19
C THR A 83 -0.04 -1.67 -6.48
N ALA A 84 0.98 -2.42 -6.89
CA ALA A 84 2.32 -2.29 -6.31
C ALA A 84 2.96 -0.93 -6.63
N GLU A 85 2.80 -0.40 -7.85
CA GLU A 85 3.26 0.95 -8.22
C GLU A 85 2.60 2.03 -7.35
N LEU A 86 1.29 1.93 -7.13
CA LEU A 86 0.54 2.85 -6.25
C LEU A 86 0.99 2.76 -4.79
N LEU A 87 1.21 1.54 -4.28
CA LEU A 87 1.67 1.31 -2.91
C LEU A 87 3.16 1.63 -2.69
N THR A 88 3.96 1.77 -3.74
CA THR A 88 5.40 2.09 -3.65
C THR A 88 5.73 3.51 -4.09
N LEU A 89 4.71 4.36 -4.33
CA LEU A 89 4.87 5.75 -4.76
C LEU A 89 5.65 5.89 -6.08
N GLY A 90 5.32 5.08 -7.09
CA GLY A 90 5.86 5.22 -8.43
C GLY A 90 7.17 4.46 -8.70
N GLN A 91 7.55 3.49 -7.85
CA GLN A 91 8.63 2.57 -8.22
C GLN A 91 8.17 1.69 -9.39
N SER A 92 8.95 1.67 -10.48
CA SER A 92 8.64 0.86 -11.65
C SER A 92 8.45 -0.62 -11.29
N ARG A 93 7.64 -1.34 -12.07
CA ARG A 93 7.52 -2.80 -12.02
C ARG A 93 8.85 -3.53 -11.80
N HIS A 94 9.92 -3.08 -12.46
CA HIS A 94 11.26 -3.66 -12.32
C HIS A 94 11.82 -3.49 -10.90
N SER A 95 11.70 -2.29 -10.32
CA SER A 95 12.15 -1.97 -8.96
C SER A 95 11.38 -2.75 -7.89
N VAL A 96 10.06 -2.91 -8.07
CA VAL A 96 9.22 -3.72 -7.16
C VAL A 96 9.67 -5.19 -7.20
N MET A 97 9.87 -5.76 -8.39
CA MET A 97 10.34 -7.14 -8.55
C MET A 97 11.73 -7.35 -7.95
N ALA A 98 12.64 -6.39 -8.12
CA ALA A 98 13.97 -6.43 -7.51
C ALA A 98 13.89 -6.41 -5.97
N LEU A 99 12.97 -5.65 -5.38
CA LEU A 99 12.77 -5.55 -3.93
C LEU A 99 12.21 -6.86 -3.34
N ILE A 100 11.24 -7.47 -4.02
CA ILE A 100 10.69 -8.80 -3.65
C ILE A 100 11.78 -9.86 -3.73
N GLY A 101 12.50 -9.92 -4.86
CA GLY A 101 13.60 -10.86 -5.06
C GLY A 101 14.66 -10.75 -3.96
N ARG A 102 15.13 -9.54 -3.66
CA ARG A 102 16.12 -9.31 -2.59
C ARG A 102 15.62 -9.81 -1.23
N ARG A 103 14.35 -9.58 -0.86
CA ARG A 103 13.79 -10.06 0.42
C ARG A 103 13.66 -11.59 0.48
N VAL A 104 13.17 -12.22 -0.59
CA VAL A 104 13.02 -13.69 -0.66
C VAL A 104 14.37 -14.40 -0.54
N PHE A 105 15.42 -13.87 -1.19
CA PHE A 105 16.75 -14.47 -1.13
C PHE A 105 17.52 -14.14 0.16
N ARG A 106 17.20 -13.02 0.85
CA ARG A 106 17.77 -12.72 2.18
C ARG A 106 17.23 -13.63 3.28
N ALA A 107 15.96 -14.05 3.19
CA ALA A 107 15.33 -14.94 4.17
C ALA A 107 15.81 -16.41 4.10
N ARG A 108 16.62 -16.76 3.09
CA ARG A 108 17.15 -18.11 2.86
C ARG A 108 18.65 -18.26 3.20
N ARG A 109 19.27 -17.24 3.77
CA ARG A 109 20.62 -17.30 4.36
C ARG A 109 20.51 -17.17 5.86
#